data_AF-A0A2S2NNJ8-F1
#
_entry.id   AF-A0A2S2NNJ8-F1
#
_cell.length_a   1.000
_cell.length_b   1.000
_cell.length_c   1.000
_cell.angle_alpha   90.00
_cell.angle_beta   90.00
_cell.angle_gamma   90.00
#
_symmetry.space_group_name_H-M   'P 1'
#
loop_
_entity.id
_entity.type
_entity.pdbx_description
1 polymer ?
#
loop_
_entity_poly.entity_id
_entity_poly.type
_entity_poly.pdbx_seq_one_letter_code
_entity_poly.pdbx_strand_id
1 'polypeptide(L)'
;RGRKARGRRKGTEPRFPPKLWNQYHSVLQRLARTNNLSEGWHNRFQVVIGRQHPSVYTFFNELGKEQADTECMLRQLHLGQKIRKSRNKVQLEIEERMYNIVIKYDEFVNNNDIICIHCS
;
A
#
# COMPACT_ATOMS: atom_id res chain seq x y z
N ARG A 1 3.83 22.66 -16.57
CA ARG A 1 5.24 22.55 -16.11
C ARG A 1 5.50 21.09 -15.74
N GLY A 2 6.20 20.32 -16.59
CA GLY A 2 6.49 18.91 -16.34
C GLY A 2 7.61 18.71 -15.30
N ARG A 3 7.40 17.82 -14.32
CA ARG A 3 8.46 17.45 -13.37
C ARG A 3 9.49 16.63 -14.14
N LYS A 4 10.74 17.12 -14.23
CA LYS A 4 11.88 16.35 -14.73
C LYS A 4 11.99 15.07 -13.90
N ALA A 5 12.00 13.91 -14.55
CA ALA A 5 12.30 12.65 -13.89
C ALA A 5 13.66 12.79 -13.19
N ARG A 6 13.69 12.65 -11.85
CA ARG A 6 14.96 12.55 -11.13
C ARG A 6 15.71 11.37 -11.74
N GLY A 7 16.89 11.62 -12.30
CA GLY A 7 17.76 10.57 -12.82
C GLY A 7 17.89 9.43 -11.81
N ARG A 8 18.00 8.19 -12.31
CA ARG A 8 18.13 6.97 -11.50
C ARG A 8 19.29 7.16 -10.52
N ARG A 9 18.98 7.41 -9.24
CA ARG A 9 19.98 7.52 -8.19
C ARG A 9 20.75 6.19 -8.14
N LYS A 10 22.09 6.25 -8.01
CA LYS A 10 22.90 5.06 -7.67
C LYS A 10 22.29 4.44 -6.41
N GLY A 11 21.96 3.15 -6.45
CA GLY A 11 21.34 2.48 -5.31
C GLY A 11 22.33 2.32 -4.18
N THR A 12 21.81 2.48 -2.96
CA THR A 12 22.49 2.11 -1.73
C THR A 12 21.85 0.81 -1.24
N GLU A 13 22.66 -0.07 -0.67
CA GLU A 13 22.19 -1.35 -0.19
C GLU A 13 21.09 -1.09 0.87
N PRO A 14 19.97 -1.81 0.83
CA PRO A 14 19.00 -1.71 1.90
C PRO A 14 19.67 -2.04 3.24
N ARG A 15 19.31 -1.27 4.27
CA ARG A 15 19.87 -1.44 5.63
C ARG A 15 19.73 -2.87 6.16
N PHE A 16 18.71 -3.58 5.70
CA PHE A 16 18.46 -4.98 6.04
C PHE A 16 18.18 -5.78 4.77
N PRO A 17 18.71 -7.01 4.64
CA PRO A 17 18.41 -7.89 3.52
C PRO A 17 16.90 -8.17 3.45
N PRO A 18 16.32 -8.35 2.24
CA PRO A 18 14.89 -8.56 2.06
C PRO A 18 14.31 -9.70 2.88
N LYS A 19 15.09 -10.75 3.17
CA LYS A 19 14.69 -11.88 4.01
C LYS A 19 14.26 -11.46 5.44
N LEU A 20 14.72 -10.31 5.93
CA LEU A 20 14.36 -9.77 7.25
C LEU A 20 13.15 -8.81 7.20
N TRP A 21 12.60 -8.53 6.03
CA TRP A 21 11.47 -7.62 5.93
C TRP A 21 10.18 -8.30 6.37
N ASN A 22 9.35 -7.57 7.12
CA ASN A 22 8.03 -8.02 7.54
C ASN A 22 7.10 -8.43 6.38
N GLN A 23 7.32 -7.88 5.18
CA GLN A 23 6.53 -8.19 3.98
C GLN A 23 7.19 -9.21 3.05
N TYR A 24 8.32 -9.83 3.43
CA TYR A 24 9.09 -10.72 2.54
C TYR A 24 8.23 -11.85 1.96
N HIS A 25 7.58 -12.63 2.83
CA HIS A 25 6.73 -13.73 2.40
C HIS A 25 5.51 -13.27 1.59
N SER A 26 4.89 -12.16 1.99
CA SER A 26 3.77 -11.56 1.26
C SER A 26 4.16 -11.17 -0.16
N VAL A 27 5.34 -10.58 -0.34
CA VAL A 27 5.87 -10.19 -1.66
C VAL A 27 6.17 -11.42 -2.51
N LEU A 28 6.81 -12.46 -1.95
CA LEU A 28 7.07 -13.72 -2.66
C LEU A 28 5.78 -14.40 -3.14
N GLN A 29 4.74 -14.40 -2.31
CA GLN A 29 3.45 -15.01 -2.61
C GLN A 29 2.52 -14.09 -3.42
N ARG A 30 2.99 -12.90 -3.83
CA ARG A 30 2.20 -11.87 -4.52
C ARG A 30 0.88 -11.53 -3.82
N LEU A 31 0.90 -11.58 -2.48
CA LEU A 31 -0.23 -11.19 -1.65
C LEU A 31 -0.30 -9.67 -1.53
N ALA A 32 -1.53 -9.15 -1.42
CA ALA A 32 -1.73 -7.75 -1.12
C ALA A 32 -1.11 -7.42 0.24
N ARG A 33 -0.31 -6.35 0.32
CA ARG A 33 0.20 -5.84 1.61
C ARG A 33 -1.00 -5.40 2.45
N THR A 34 -1.21 -6.06 3.58
CA THR A 34 -2.33 -5.77 4.50
C THR A 34 -2.36 -4.31 4.91
N ASN A 35 -1.18 -3.71 5.15
CA ASN A 35 -1.05 -2.31 5.51
C ASN A 35 -1.60 -1.35 4.43
N ASN A 36 -1.51 -1.67 3.13
CA ASN A 36 -2.01 -0.79 2.08
C ASN A 36 -3.53 -0.61 2.14
N LEU A 37 -4.26 -1.67 2.51
CA LEU A 37 -5.71 -1.63 2.65
C LEU A 37 -6.10 -0.80 3.86
N SER A 38 -5.43 -1.00 4.99
CA SER A 38 -5.63 -0.24 6.22
C SER A 38 -5.29 1.24 6.03
N GLU A 39 -4.15 1.57 5.43
CA GLU A 39 -3.75 2.95 5.09
C GLU A 39 -4.71 3.59 4.10
N GLY A 40 -5.14 2.84 3.07
CA GLY A 40 -6.12 3.32 2.10
C GLY A 40 -7.46 3.64 2.74
N TRP A 41 -7.95 2.77 3.63
CA TRP A 41 -9.15 3.01 4.41
C TRP A 41 -8.97 4.20 5.35
N HIS A 42 -7.85 4.26 6.08
CA HIS A 42 -7.56 5.36 7.01
C HIS A 42 -7.49 6.71 6.29
N ASN A 43 -6.84 6.78 5.13
CA ASN A 43 -6.79 7.99 4.31
C ASN A 43 -8.19 8.41 3.83
N ARG A 44 -9.01 7.47 3.35
CA ARG A 44 -10.40 7.77 2.99
C ARG A 44 -11.17 8.28 4.20
N PHE A 45 -11.03 7.62 5.34
CA PHE A 45 -11.73 7.97 6.57
C PHE A 45 -11.32 9.34 7.11
N GLN A 46 -10.04 9.71 7.04
CA GLN A 46 -9.57 11.07 7.35
C GLN A 46 -10.20 12.12 6.44
N VAL A 47 -10.31 11.84 5.13
CA VAL A 47 -10.99 12.72 4.17
C VAL A 47 -12.47 12.88 4.52
N VAL A 48 -13.15 11.79 4.91
CA VAL A 48 -14.57 11.80 5.33
C VAL A 48 -14.76 12.63 6.59
N ILE A 49 -13.91 12.47 7.61
CA ILE A 49 -13.98 13.26 8.85
C ILE A 49 -13.70 14.75 8.57
N GLY A 50 -12.84 15.06 7.59
CA GLY A 50 -12.52 16.43 7.19
C GLY A 50 -11.77 17.24 8.26
N ARG A 51 -11.22 16.58 9.29
CA ARG A 51 -10.47 17.19 10.39
C ARG A 51 -9.23 16.40 10.71
N GLN A 52 -8.11 17.09 10.89
CA GLN A 52 -6.83 16.47 11.26
C GLN A 52 -6.85 15.91 12.69
N HIS A 53 -7.58 16.56 13.61
CA HIS A 53 -7.67 16.18 15.02
C HIS A 53 -9.13 16.26 15.51
N PRO A 54 -9.98 15.27 15.18
CA PRO A 54 -11.35 15.22 15.69
C PRO A 54 -11.36 14.97 17.21
N SER A 55 -12.37 15.51 17.91
CA SER A 55 -12.62 15.10 19.30
C SER A 55 -13.01 13.62 19.34
N VAL A 56 -12.77 12.95 20.47
CA VAL A 56 -13.12 11.53 20.67
C VAL A 56 -14.60 11.27 20.38
N TYR A 57 -15.49 12.18 20.79
CA TYR A 57 -16.92 12.09 20.51
C TYR A 57 -17.22 12.16 19.00
N THR A 58 -16.61 13.10 18.29
CA THR A 58 -16.78 13.23 16.83
C THR A 58 -16.27 11.97 16.13
N PHE A 59 -15.11 11.47 16.56
CA PHE A 59 -14.52 10.27 16.01
C PHE A 59 -15.45 9.06 16.12
N PHE A 60 -16.02 8.80 17.30
CA PHE A 60 -16.97 7.69 17.47
C PHE A 60 -18.24 7.85 16.62
N ASN A 61 -18.74 9.08 16.51
CA ASN A 61 -19.92 9.35 15.68
C ASN A 61 -19.65 9.07 14.19
N GLU A 62 -18.52 9.53 13.65
CA GLU A 62 -18.16 9.26 12.25
C GLU A 62 -17.82 7.77 12.03
N LEU A 63 -17.23 7.11 13.01
CA LEU A 63 -16.97 5.67 12.95
C LEU A 63 -18.27 4.85 12.86
N GLY A 64 -19.30 5.24 13.63
CA GLY A 64 -20.61 4.59 13.56
C GLY A 64 -21.29 4.75 12.19
N LYS A 65 -21.16 5.92 11.57
CA LYS A 65 -21.66 6.15 10.20
C LYS A 65 -20.93 5.29 9.17
N GLU A 66 -19.59 5.25 9.25
CA GLU A 66 -18.76 4.43 8.36
C GLU A 66 -19.08 2.93 8.50
N GLN A 67 -19.41 2.46 9.70
CA GLN A 67 -19.90 1.10 9.92
C GLN A 67 -21.24 0.87 9.21
N ALA A 68 -22.22 1.77 9.39
CA ALA A 68 -23.53 1.65 8.75
C ALA A 68 -23.43 1.64 7.21
N ASP A 69 -22.57 2.49 6.64
CA ASP A 69 -22.28 2.52 5.21
C ASP A 69 -21.66 1.20 4.74
N THR A 70 -20.74 0.63 5.52
CA THR A 70 -20.09 -0.65 5.22
C THR A 70 -21.09 -1.80 5.24
N GLU A 71 -22.02 -1.83 6.20
CA GLU A 71 -23.08 -2.83 6.26
C GLU A 71 -24.04 -2.70 5.08
N CYS A 72 -24.39 -1.48 4.67
CA CYS A 72 -25.20 -1.24 3.48
C CYS A 72 -24.50 -1.76 2.21
N MET A 73 -23.21 -1.46 2.06
CA MET A 73 -22.37 -1.95 0.97
C MET A 73 -22.31 -3.49 0.96
N LEU A 74 -22.18 -4.13 2.12
CA LEU A 74 -22.17 -5.57 2.27
C LEU A 74 -23.51 -6.19 1.83
N ARG A 75 -24.64 -5.60 2.22
CA ARG A 75 -25.97 -6.04 1.77
C ARG A 75 -26.12 -5.92 0.25
N GLN A 76 -25.64 -4.83 -0.36
CA GLN A 76 -25.66 -4.67 -1.81
C GLN A 76 -24.82 -5.74 -2.52
N LEU A 77 -23.63 -6.07 -1.98
CA LEU A 77 -22.80 -7.16 -2.50
C LEU A 77 -23.50 -8.52 -2.42
N HIS A 78 -24.17 -8.82 -1.30
CA HIS A 78 -24.94 -10.05 -1.15
C HIS A 78 -26.08 -10.16 -2.17
N LEU A 79 -26.64 -9.02 -2.61
CA LEU A 79 -27.63 -8.96 -3.68
C LEU A 79 -27.03 -9.03 -5.10
N GLY A 80 -25.73 -9.32 -5.22
CA GLY A 80 -25.03 -9.47 -6.51
C GLY A 80 -24.73 -8.15 -7.22
N GLN A 81 -24.85 -7.01 -6.54
CA GLN A 81 -24.48 -5.73 -7.13
C GLN A 81 -22.96 -5.67 -7.35
N LYS A 82 -22.53 -5.28 -8.55
CA LYS A 82 -21.11 -5.14 -8.87
C LYS A 82 -20.54 -3.88 -8.25
N ILE A 83 -19.70 -4.03 -7.23
CA ILE A 83 -18.86 -2.93 -6.74
C ILE A 83 -17.59 -2.88 -7.58
N ARG A 84 -17.32 -1.73 -8.21
CA ARG A 84 -16.05 -1.51 -8.89
C ARG A 84 -14.95 -1.29 -7.86
N LYS A 85 -14.07 -2.26 -7.68
CA LYS A 85 -12.73 -2.02 -7.11
C LYS A 85 -11.70 -2.53 -8.09
N SER A 86 -11.12 -1.61 -8.87
CA SER A 86 -9.92 -1.90 -9.64
C SER A 86 -8.70 -1.58 -8.78
N ARG A 87 -7.73 -2.48 -8.73
CA ARG A 87 -6.44 -2.18 -8.11
C ARG A 87 -5.78 -1.04 -8.88
N ASN A 88 -5.31 -0.03 -8.15
CA ASN A 88 -4.65 1.11 -8.77
C ASN A 88 -3.38 0.64 -9.50
N LYS A 89 -3.19 1.07 -10.76
CA LYS A 89 -2.01 0.75 -11.57
C LYS A 89 -0.69 1.02 -10.83
N VAL A 90 -0.62 2.11 -10.06
CA VAL A 90 0.55 2.48 -9.26
C VAL A 90 0.86 1.42 -8.18
N GLN A 91 -0.17 0.83 -7.56
CA GLN A 91 0.04 -0.23 -6.56
C GLN A 91 0.58 -1.50 -7.21
N LEU A 92 0.07 -1.86 -8.39
CA LEU A 92 0.57 -3.00 -9.19
C LEU A 92 2.06 -2.80 -9.54
N GLU A 93 2.43 -1.61 -10.02
CA GLU A 93 3.83 -1.28 -10.35
C GLU A 93 4.76 -1.33 -9.13
N ILE A 94 4.30 -0.87 -7.96
CA ILE A 94 5.08 -0.94 -6.72
C ILE A 94 5.28 -2.39 -6.29
N GLU A 95 4.24 -3.21 -6.34
CA GLU A 95 4.33 -4.63 -5.99
C GLU A 95 5.25 -5.39 -6.94
N GLU A 96 5.15 -5.13 -8.24
CA GLU A 96 6.04 -5.73 -9.25
C GLU A 96 7.50 -5.34 -9.01
N ARG A 97 7.75 -4.07 -8.70
CA ARG A 97 9.09 -3.61 -8.36
C ARG A 97 9.62 -4.31 -7.11
N MET A 98 8.82 -4.41 -6.05
CA MET A 98 9.23 -5.10 -4.82
C MET A 98 9.51 -6.58 -5.06
N TYR A 99 8.66 -7.26 -5.82
CA TYR A 99 8.86 -8.65 -6.21
C TYR A 99 10.18 -8.85 -6.95
N ASN A 100 10.46 -8.01 -7.95
CA ASN A 100 11.70 -8.08 -8.72
C ASN A 100 12.94 -7.85 -7.85
N ILE A 101 12.85 -6.96 -6.86
CA ILE A 101 13.95 -6.72 -5.93
C ILE A 101 14.17 -7.94 -5.02
N VAL A 102 13.09 -8.51 -4.48
CA VAL A 102 13.17 -9.68 -3.59
C VAL A 102 13.78 -10.89 -4.30
N ILE A 103 13.35 -11.16 -5.54
CA ILE A 103 13.85 -12.31 -6.32
C ILE A 103 15.30 -12.14 -6.74
N LYS A 104 15.66 -10.94 -7.22
CA LYS A 104 16.99 -10.70 -7.80
C LYS A 104 18.00 -10.19 -6.78
N TYR A 105 17.66 -10.15 -5.49
CA TYR A 105 18.53 -9.61 -4.45
C TYR A 105 19.90 -10.28 -4.43
N ASP A 106 19.95 -11.62 -4.48
CA ASP A 106 21.19 -12.37 -4.45
C ASP A 106 22.04 -12.10 -5.72
N GLU A 107 21.42 -11.94 -6.89
CA GLU A 107 22.09 -11.53 -8.14
C GLU A 107 22.67 -10.11 -8.05
N PHE A 108 21.95 -9.18 -7.40
CA PHE A 108 22.40 -7.79 -7.25
C PHE A 108 23.57 -7.64 -6.28
N VAL A 109 23.57 -8.42 -5.19
CA VAL A 109 24.69 -8.45 -4.24
C VAL A 109 25.94 -9.00 -4.93
N ASN A 110 25.80 -10.03 -5.76
CA ASN A 110 26.92 -10.63 -6.49
C ASN A 110 27.47 -9.74 -7.62
N ASN A 111 26.60 -8.96 -8.28
CA ASN A 111 26.99 -8.11 -9.41
C ASN A 111 27.32 -6.65 -9.04
N ASN A 112 27.28 -6.29 -7.75
CA ASN A 112 27.43 -4.90 -7.28
C ASN A 112 26.40 -3.90 -7.88
N ASP A 113 25.31 -4.39 -8.44
CA ASP A 113 24.25 -3.60 -9.09
C ASP A 113 23.14 -3.26 -8.09
N ILE A 114 23.44 -2.36 -7.16
CA ILE A 114 22.57 -2.03 -6.05
C ILE A 114 21.34 -1.23 -6.53
N ILE A 115 20.11 -1.71 -6.24
CA ILE A 115 18.84 -1.05 -6.60
C ILE A 115 18.20 -0.37 -5.40
N CYS A 116 17.76 0.89 -5.56
CA CYS A 116 17.14 1.69 -4.50
C CYS A 116 15.86 1.07 -3.92
N ILE A 117 15.83 0.95 -2.60
CA ILE A 117 14.66 0.63 -1.80
C ILE A 117 14.55 1.72 -0.75
N HIS A 118 13.65 2.69 -0.95
CA HIS A 118 13.18 3.51 0.16
C HIS A 118 11.95 2.79 0.69
N CYS A 119 12.13 2.02 1.76
CA CYS A 119 11.02 1.53 2.56
C CYS A 119 10.56 2.72 3.40
N SER A 120 9.49 3.37 2.96
CA SER A 120 8.70 4.29 3.79
C SER A 120 7.61 3.49 4.48
#